data_AF-G4MX29-F1
#
_entry.id   AF-G4MX29-F1
#
_cell.length_a   1.000
_cell.length_b   1.000
_cell.length_c   1.000
_cell.angle_alpha   90.00
_cell.angle_beta   90.00
_cell.angle_gamma   90.00
#
_symmetry.space_group_name_H-M   'P 1'
#
loop_
_entity.id
_entity.type
_entity.pdbx_description
1 polymer ?
#
loop_
_entity_poly.entity_id
_entity_poly.type
_entity_poly.pdbx_seq_one_letter_code
_entity_poly.pdbx_strand_id
1 'polypeptide(L)'
;MDIEKFLEAMKRKVNVDMDDQACAEAMAGLEAYYKVAMKTFVDNVCRQVVERHIIAPLPEIFSPVTVSRFTDDELLQIGSESEKQNRKREELRARAKKLRSSLENLQRR
;
A
#
# COMPACT_ATOMS: atom_id res chain seq x y z
N MET A 1 -46.86 30.44 -45.51
CA MET A 1 -46.89 28.98 -45.35
C MET A 1 -45.63 28.40 -44.68
N ASP A 2 -44.60 29.22 -44.37
CA ASP A 2 -43.38 28.75 -43.68
C ASP A 2 -43.32 29.04 -42.17
N ILE A 3 -44.03 30.07 -41.70
CA ILE A 3 -44.02 30.47 -40.28
C ILE A 3 -44.71 29.42 -39.41
N GLU A 4 -45.80 28.84 -39.88
CA GLU A 4 -46.54 27.81 -39.14
C GLU A 4 -45.73 26.52 -38.98
N LYS A 5 -45.07 26.05 -40.05
CA LYS A 5 -44.13 24.91 -39.98
C LYS A 5 -42.96 25.18 -39.04
N PHE A 6 -42.43 26.41 -39.04
CA PHE A 6 -41.36 26.80 -38.12
C PHE A 6 -41.83 26.80 -36.66
N LEU A 7 -43.02 27.34 -36.37
CA LEU A 7 -43.62 27.34 -35.04
C LEU A 7 -43.96 25.92 -34.55
N GLU A 8 -44.39 25.04 -35.45
CA GLU A 8 -44.70 23.64 -35.14
C GLU A 8 -43.42 22.83 -34.85
N ALA A 9 -42.36 23.03 -35.65
CA ALA A 9 -41.05 22.45 -35.40
C ALA A 9 -40.42 22.95 -34.09
N MET A 10 -40.60 24.23 -33.76
CA MET A 10 -40.18 24.79 -32.46
C MET A 10 -41.02 24.24 -31.30
N LYS A 11 -42.35 24.15 -31.43
CA LYS A 11 -43.21 23.53 -30.41
C LYS A 11 -42.82 22.09 -30.12
N ARG A 12 -42.48 21.30 -31.15
CA ARG A 12 -42.02 19.92 -30.98
C ARG A 12 -40.65 19.83 -30.29
N LYS A 13 -39.78 20.83 -30.48
CA LYS A 13 -38.49 20.96 -29.78
C LYS A 13 -38.62 21.53 -28.36
N VAL A 14 -39.70 22.26 -28.08
CA VAL A 14 -40.02 22.86 -26.77
C VAL A 14 -40.81 21.89 -25.90
N ASN A 15 -41.55 20.95 -26.50
CA ASN A 15 -42.15 19.81 -25.80
C ASN A 15 -41.09 18.73 -25.55
N VAL A 16 -39.98 19.13 -24.93
CA VAL A 16 -39.07 18.18 -24.26
C VAL A 16 -39.85 17.67 -23.06
N ASP A 17 -39.87 16.36 -22.86
CA ASP A 17 -40.43 15.78 -21.66
C ASP A 17 -39.65 16.35 -20.45
N MET A 18 -40.30 17.25 -19.72
CA MET A 18 -39.68 17.98 -18.62
C MET A 18 -39.28 17.03 -17.48
N ASP A 19 -39.97 15.89 -17.36
CA ASP A 19 -39.64 14.87 -16.38
C ASP A 19 -38.36 14.13 -16.79
N ASP A 20 -38.22 13.78 -18.07
CA ASP A 20 -36.98 13.18 -18.60
C ASP A 20 -35.78 14.12 -18.43
N GLN A 21 -35.95 15.42 -18.71
CA GLN A 21 -34.90 16.41 -18.53
C GLN A 21 -34.52 16.57 -17.05
N ALA A 22 -35.51 16.64 -16.15
CA ALA A 22 -35.27 16.71 -14.71
C ALA A 22 -34.54 15.45 -14.20
N CYS A 23 -34.91 14.27 -14.71
CA CYS A 23 -34.22 13.01 -14.39
C CYS A 23 -32.77 13.01 -14.89
N ALA A 24 -32.52 13.50 -16.11
CA ALA A 24 -31.18 13.59 -16.68
C ALA A 24 -30.28 14.54 -15.87
N GLU A 25 -30.80 15.67 -15.42
CA GLU A 25 -30.08 16.63 -14.58
C GLU A 25 -29.78 16.06 -13.18
N ALA A 26 -30.76 15.39 -12.56
CA ALA A 26 -30.55 14.70 -11.28
C ALA A 26 -29.48 13.62 -11.39
N MET A 27 -29.49 12.84 -12.47
CA MET A 27 -28.49 11.81 -12.74
C MET A 27 -27.09 12.41 -12.91
N ALA A 28 -26.94 13.47 -13.70
CA ALA A 28 -25.67 14.17 -13.87
C ALA A 28 -25.14 14.73 -12.53
N GLY A 29 -26.03 15.26 -11.69
CA GLY A 29 -25.70 15.72 -10.33
C GLY A 29 -25.17 14.59 -9.44
N LEU A 30 -25.84 13.43 -9.46
CA LEU A 30 -25.41 12.25 -8.70
C LEU A 30 -24.08 11.68 -9.21
N GLU A 31 -23.85 11.64 -10.52
CA GLU A 31 -22.57 11.20 -11.09
C GLU A 31 -21.42 12.12 -10.67
N ALA A 32 -21.64 13.44 -10.70
CA ALA A 32 -20.66 14.42 -10.25
C ALA A 32 -20.34 14.25 -8.76
N TYR A 33 -21.38 14.09 -7.92
CA TYR A 33 -21.21 13.81 -6.50
C TYR A 33 -20.44 12.50 -6.26
N TYR A 34 -20.85 11.42 -6.90
CA TYR A 34 -20.25 10.10 -6.74
C TYR A 34 -18.76 10.12 -7.11
N LYS A 35 -18.39 10.82 -8.18
CA LYS A 35 -16.97 10.98 -8.59
C LYS A 35 -16.11 11.59 -7.49
N VAL A 36 -16.65 12.54 -6.72
CA VAL A 36 -15.93 13.15 -5.58
C VAL A 36 -15.97 12.21 -4.38
N ALA A 37 -17.15 11.70 -4.01
CA ALA A 37 -17.34 10.83 -2.87
C ALA A 37 -16.47 9.56 -2.94
N MET A 38 -16.36 8.94 -4.11
CA MET A 38 -15.53 7.77 -4.34
C MET A 38 -14.04 8.07 -4.09
N LYS A 39 -13.53 9.20 -4.57
CA LYS A 39 -12.14 9.61 -4.33
C LYS A 39 -11.91 9.88 -2.84
N THR A 40 -12.83 10.59 -2.19
CA THR A 40 -12.77 10.86 -0.75
C THR A 40 -12.79 9.57 0.07
N PHE A 41 -13.60 8.59 -0.32
CA PHE A 41 -13.62 7.28 0.34
C PHE A 41 -12.26 6.59 0.25
N VAL A 42 -11.67 6.49 -0.95
CA VAL A 42 -10.36 5.86 -1.14
C VAL A 42 -9.28 6.58 -0.33
N ASP A 43 -9.26 7.91 -0.38
CA ASP A 43 -8.32 8.73 0.39
C ASP A 43 -8.47 8.53 1.90
N ASN A 44 -9.70 8.41 2.38
CA ASN A 44 -9.99 8.17 3.79
C ASN A 44 -9.55 6.78 4.23
N VAL A 45 -9.76 5.75 3.41
CA VAL A 45 -9.28 4.40 3.73
C VAL A 45 -7.75 4.40 3.80
N CYS A 46 -7.07 5.00 2.83
CA CYS A 46 -5.61 5.08 2.84
C CYS A 46 -5.09 5.82 4.09
N ARG A 47 -5.59 7.02 4.37
CA ARG A 47 -5.08 7.83 5.48
C ARG A 47 -5.54 7.35 6.85
N GLN A 48 -6.84 7.12 7.01
CA GLN A 48 -7.42 6.84 8.33
C GLN A 48 -7.28 5.38 8.73
N VAL A 49 -7.19 4.45 7.77
CA VAL A 49 -7.04 3.03 8.09
C VAL A 49 -5.59 2.60 7.91
N VAL A 50 -5.06 2.70 6.70
CA VAL A 50 -3.74 2.14 6.40
C VAL A 50 -2.64 2.95 7.09
N GLU A 51 -2.54 4.25 6.83
CA GLU A 51 -1.48 5.07 7.40
C GLU A 51 -1.58 5.14 8.93
N ARG A 52 -2.77 5.43 9.46
CA ARG A 52 -2.96 5.62 10.91
C ARG A 52 -2.89 4.34 11.72
N HIS A 53 -3.50 3.24 11.27
CA HIS A 53 -3.61 2.03 12.10
C HIS A 53 -2.60 0.95 11.73
N ILE A 54 -2.06 0.94 10.51
CA ILE A 54 -1.09 -0.07 10.08
C ILE A 54 0.32 0.52 10.08
N ILE A 55 0.54 1.66 9.41
CA ILE A 55 1.90 2.20 9.21
C ILE A 55 2.40 2.93 10.46
N ALA A 56 1.60 3.82 11.05
CA ALA A 56 2.04 4.67 12.16
C ALA A 56 2.55 3.88 13.39
N PRO A 57 2.00 2.70 13.75
CA PRO A 57 2.53 1.90 14.85
C PRO A 57 3.82 1.13 14.53
N LEU A 58 4.19 0.93 13.26
CA LEU A 58 5.33 0.08 12.88
C LEU A 58 6.66 0.48 13.58
N PRO A 59 7.02 1.76 13.69
CA PRO A 59 8.24 2.16 14.39
C PRO A 59 8.25 1.79 15.87
N GLU A 60 7.06 1.69 16.51
CA GLU A 60 6.94 1.34 17.93
C GLU A 60 7.16 -0.17 18.17
N ILE A 61 6.89 -1.01 17.17
CA ILE A 61 7.02 -2.48 17.27
C ILE A 61 8.46 -2.89 17.60
N PHE A 62 9.45 -2.18 17.04
CA PHE A 62 10.88 -2.42 17.31
C PHE A 62 11.54 -1.26 18.06
N SER A 63 10.75 -0.51 18.85
CA SER A 63 11.35 0.52 19.71
C SER A 63 12.29 -0.11 20.73
N PRO A 64 13.35 0.59 21.19
CA PRO A 64 14.25 0.06 22.22
C PRO A 64 13.53 -0.39 23.50
N VAL A 65 12.41 0.26 23.83
CA VAL A 65 11.55 -0.09 24.98
C VAL A 65 10.77 -1.37 24.73
N THR A 66 10.31 -1.61 23.50
CA THR A 66 9.61 -2.84 23.13
C THR A 66 10.59 -4.00 23.08
N VAL A 67 11.75 -3.80 22.43
CA VAL A 67 12.80 -4.81 22.30
C VAL A 67 13.37 -5.23 23.66
N SER A 68 13.50 -4.29 24.62
CA SER A 68 13.97 -4.62 25.97
C SER A 68 13.00 -5.46 26.80
N ARG A 69 11.74 -5.57 26.35
CA ARG A 69 10.71 -6.41 26.99
C ARG A 69 10.61 -7.80 26.38
N PHE A 70 11.29 -8.07 25.27
CA PHE A 70 11.31 -9.40 24.68
C PHE A 70 12.04 -10.39 25.60
N THR A 71 11.51 -11.59 25.65
CA THR A 71 12.14 -12.73 26.31
C THR A 71 13.35 -13.22 25.50
N ASP A 72 14.25 -13.95 26.15
CA ASP A 72 15.41 -14.56 25.48
C ASP A 72 14.97 -15.48 24.32
N ASP A 73 13.86 -16.22 24.49
CA ASP A 73 13.31 -17.10 23.45
C ASP A 73 12.80 -16.31 22.23
N GLU A 74 12.11 -15.19 22.42
CA GLU A 74 11.65 -14.31 21.34
C GLU A 74 12.84 -13.66 20.62
N LEU A 75 13.84 -13.19 21.37
CA LEU A 75 15.07 -12.63 20.80
C LEU A 75 15.84 -13.67 20.00
N LEU A 76 15.91 -14.91 20.50
CA LEU A 76 16.48 -16.02 19.76
C LEU A 76 15.65 -16.31 18.51
N GLN A 77 14.33 -16.36 18.58
CA GLN A 77 13.50 -16.63 17.40
C GLN A 77 13.67 -15.58 16.31
N ILE A 78 13.76 -14.30 16.66
CA ILE A 78 13.91 -13.18 15.71
C ILE A 78 15.35 -13.06 15.20
N GLY A 79 16.32 -13.14 16.11
CA GLY A 79 17.73 -12.86 15.82
C GLY A 79 18.55 -14.08 15.43
N SER A 80 18.03 -15.30 15.59
CA SER A 80 18.77 -16.51 15.24
C SER A 80 18.87 -16.69 13.74
N GLU A 81 20.05 -17.12 13.33
CA GLU A 81 20.27 -17.59 11.98
C GLU A 81 19.64 -18.98 11.79
N SER A 82 19.18 -19.26 10.57
CA SER A 82 18.77 -20.62 10.24
C SER A 82 19.94 -21.60 10.40
N GLU A 83 19.61 -22.84 10.75
CA GLU A 83 20.59 -23.91 10.97
C GLU A 83 21.52 -24.12 9.76
N LYS A 84 21.00 -23.93 8.54
CA LYS A 84 21.77 -23.97 7.30
C LYS A 84 22.85 -22.88 7.26
N GLN A 85 22.53 -21.66 7.67
CA GLN A 85 23.48 -20.55 7.72
C GLN A 85 24.51 -20.76 8.83
N ASN A 86 24.09 -21.28 9.98
CA ASN A 86 25.00 -21.65 11.06
C ASN A 86 26.05 -22.67 10.61
N ARG A 87 25.61 -23.80 10.02
CA ARG A 87 26.54 -24.81 9.47
C ARG A 87 27.47 -24.19 8.42
N LYS A 88 26.93 -23.35 7.54
CA LYS A 88 27.76 -22.72 6.51
C LYS A 88 28.83 -21.79 7.09
N ARG A 89 28.46 -21.01 8.12
CA ARG A 89 29.37 -20.14 8.85
C ARG A 89 30.48 -20.93 9.53
N GLU A 90 30.15 -22.05 10.16
CA GLU A 90 31.12 -22.95 10.80
C GLU A 90 32.11 -23.54 9.79
N GLU A 91 31.63 -24.08 8.68
CA GLU A 91 32.47 -24.60 7.59
C GLU A 91 33.46 -23.53 7.08
N LEU A 92 32.95 -22.33 6.80
CA LEU A 92 33.75 -21.23 6.27
C LEU A 92 34.77 -20.73 7.31
N ARG A 93 34.39 -20.64 8.59
CA ARG A 93 35.31 -20.29 9.68
C ARG A 93 36.42 -21.33 9.82
N ALA A 94 36.09 -22.61 9.76
CA ALA A 94 37.07 -23.70 9.83
C ALA A 94 38.05 -23.63 8.65
N ARG A 95 37.53 -23.43 7.43
CA ARG A 95 38.36 -23.26 6.23
C ARG A 95 39.27 -22.04 6.36
N ALA A 96 38.74 -20.89 6.74
CA ALA A 96 39.53 -19.66 6.92
C ALA A 96 40.63 -19.81 7.98
N LYS A 97 40.34 -20.50 9.11
CA LYS A 97 41.35 -20.82 10.13
C LYS A 97 42.47 -21.69 9.57
N LYS A 98 42.13 -22.73 8.80
CA LYS A 98 43.10 -23.62 8.16
C LYS A 98 44.00 -22.86 7.18
N LEU A 99 43.41 -22.04 6.30
CA LEU A 99 44.18 -21.23 5.35
C LEU A 99 45.13 -20.25 6.05
N ARG A 100 44.66 -19.55 7.10
CA ARG A 100 45.52 -18.63 7.88
C ARG A 100 46.71 -19.35 8.52
N SER A 101 46.47 -20.49 9.16
CA SER A 101 47.56 -21.27 9.76
C SER A 101 48.56 -21.78 8.71
N SER A 102 48.08 -22.24 7.55
CA SER A 102 48.97 -22.63 6.45
C SER A 102 49.81 -21.46 5.95
N LEU A 103 49.23 -20.27 5.82
CA LEU A 103 49.95 -19.08 5.40
C LEU A 103 51.03 -18.67 6.43
N GLU A 104 50.69 -18.62 7.72
CA GLU A 104 51.64 -18.32 8.79
C GLU A 104 52.81 -19.30 8.80
N ASN A 105 52.54 -20.59 8.58
CA ASN A 105 53.57 -21.62 8.50
C ASN A 105 54.48 -21.44 7.28
N LEU A 106 53.95 -20.99 6.15
CA LEU A 106 54.74 -20.68 4.95
C LEU A 106 55.60 -19.42 5.12
N GLN A 107 55.13 -18.43 5.89
CA GLN A 107 55.86 -17.19 6.15
C GLN A 107 56.94 -17.31 7.22
N ARG A 108 56.88 -18.35 8.08
CA ARG A 108 57.92 -18.64 9.09
C ARG A 108 59.10 -19.46 8.55
N ARG A 109 59.01 -19.97 7.32
CA ARG A 109 60.09 -20.66 6.62
C ARG A 109 60.78 -19.70 5.67
#